data_AF-A0A7E5A0W5-F1
#
_entry.id   AF-A0A7E5A0W5-F1
#
_cell.length_a   1.000
_cell.length_b   1.000
_cell.length_c   1.000
_cell.angle_alpha   90.00
_cell.angle_beta   90.00
_cell.angle_gamma   90.00
#
_symmetry.space_group_name_H-M   'P 1'
#
loop_
_entity.id
_entity.type
_entity.pdbx_description
1 polymer ?
#
loop_
_entity_poly.entity_id
_entity_poly.type
_entity_poly.pdbx_seq_one_letter_code
_entity_poly.pdbx_strand_id
1 'polypeptide(L)'
;MRLIESSDIVVFPANVTFTLKNRVLKVTGPRGSLTRNFRHATLDIIKEGNSTLRVKKWFGVSKELATIRTIISEIKNLIKGVTVGFRYKMRSVYAHFPINIALQDKNSLVEIRNFLGEKIIRRVQLPAGVTAYMSPKQKDELIVEGNDLKLVSQYG
;
A
#
# COMPACT_ATOMS: atom_id res chain seq x y z
N MET A 1 18.10 0.24 -26.71
CA MET A 1 18.11 -1.18 -27.17
C MET A 1 16.77 -1.80 -26.83
N ARG A 2 16.09 -2.45 -27.79
CA ARG A 2 14.85 -3.19 -27.53
C ARG A 2 15.22 -4.64 -27.23
N LEU A 3 14.85 -5.14 -26.05
CA LEU A 3 15.04 -6.54 -25.70
C LEU A 3 13.87 -7.34 -26.25
N ILE A 4 14.16 -8.53 -26.81
CA ILE A 4 13.14 -9.39 -27.43
C ILE A 4 12.09 -9.78 -26.39
N GLU A 5 12.54 -10.31 -25.25
CA GLU A 5 11.71 -10.60 -24.10
C GLU A 5 12.41 -10.10 -22.84
N SER A 6 11.64 -9.48 -21.94
CA SER A 6 12.05 -9.29 -20.57
C SER A 6 10.92 -9.76 -19.67
N SER A 7 11.27 -10.59 -18.70
CA SER A 7 10.33 -11.14 -17.74
C SER A 7 10.94 -11.20 -16.36
N ASP A 8 10.08 -11.17 -15.35
CA ASP A 8 10.45 -11.39 -13.96
C ASP A 8 9.25 -12.04 -13.23
N ILE A 9 9.55 -12.78 -12.16
CA ILE A 9 8.65 -13.78 -11.57
C ILE A 9 8.43 -13.46 -10.09
N VAL A 10 7.21 -13.68 -9.62
CA VAL A 10 6.85 -13.62 -8.21
C VAL A 10 6.30 -14.96 -7.76
N VAL A 11 6.88 -15.48 -6.68
CA VAL A 11 6.42 -16.70 -6.00
C VAL A 11 5.52 -16.30 -4.83
N PHE A 12 4.34 -16.90 -4.77
CA PHE A 12 3.37 -16.73 -3.68
C PHE A 12 3.63 -17.80 -2.59
N PRO A 13 3.63 -17.42 -1.31
CA PRO A 13 3.76 -18.36 -0.21
C PRO A 13 2.48 -19.21 -0.08
N ALA A 14 2.59 -20.40 0.53
CA ALA A 14 1.49 -21.37 0.64
C ALA A 14 0.22 -20.81 1.31
N ASN A 15 0.37 -19.84 2.22
CA ASN A 15 -0.73 -19.24 2.97
C ASN A 15 -1.49 -18.15 2.18
N VAL A 16 -1.13 -17.90 0.91
CA VAL A 16 -1.71 -16.85 0.09
C VAL A 16 -2.20 -17.43 -1.23
N THR A 17 -3.46 -17.14 -1.56
CA THR A 17 -4.06 -17.50 -2.83
C THR A 17 -4.26 -16.28 -3.70
N PHE A 18 -4.23 -16.45 -5.03
CA PHE A 18 -4.48 -15.36 -5.95
C PHE A 18 -5.31 -15.78 -7.15
N THR A 19 -6.09 -14.83 -7.67
CA THR A 19 -6.86 -14.95 -8.91
C THR A 19 -6.47 -13.81 -9.84
N LEU A 20 -6.22 -14.14 -11.10
CA LEU A 20 -5.87 -13.18 -12.14
C LEU A 20 -6.92 -13.24 -13.25
N LYS A 21 -7.62 -12.13 -13.51
CA LYS A 21 -8.60 -12.01 -14.60
C LYS A 21 -8.47 -10.65 -15.28
N ASN A 22 -8.25 -10.61 -16.59
CA ASN A 22 -8.13 -9.37 -17.38
C ASN A 22 -7.17 -8.33 -16.76
N ARG A 23 -5.95 -8.78 -16.36
CA ARG A 23 -4.92 -7.98 -15.65
C ARG A 23 -5.38 -7.35 -14.33
N VAL A 24 -6.47 -7.85 -13.75
CA VAL A 24 -6.90 -7.54 -12.39
C VAL A 24 -6.46 -8.71 -11.51
N LEU A 25 -5.59 -8.40 -10.55
CA LEU A 25 -5.07 -9.35 -9.58
C LEU A 25 -5.83 -9.19 -8.27
N LYS A 26 -6.41 -10.28 -7.76
CA LYS A 26 -6.93 -10.35 -6.41
C LYS A 26 -6.10 -11.33 -5.61
N VAL A 27 -5.57 -10.87 -4.48
CA VAL A 27 -4.72 -11.63 -3.56
C VAL A 27 -5.48 -11.80 -2.25
N THR A 28 -5.56 -13.03 -1.75
CA THR A 28 -6.28 -13.37 -0.52
C THR A 28 -5.33 -14.08 0.44
N GLY A 29 -5.29 -13.62 1.67
CA GLY A 29 -4.47 -14.19 2.73
C GLY A 29 -5.16 -14.10 4.09
N PRO A 30 -4.45 -14.40 5.18
CA PRO A 30 -5.04 -14.48 6.53
C PRO A 30 -5.63 -13.16 7.03
N ARG A 31 -5.06 -12.00 6.64
CA ARG A 31 -5.55 -10.68 7.05
C ARG A 31 -6.69 -10.13 6.19
N GLY A 32 -7.08 -10.83 5.12
CA GLY A 32 -8.13 -10.42 4.20
C GLY A 32 -7.74 -10.50 2.72
N SER A 33 -8.46 -9.77 1.87
CA SER A 33 -8.24 -9.76 0.43
C SER A 33 -7.97 -8.36 -0.11
N LEU A 34 -7.00 -8.24 -1.03
CA LEU A 34 -6.68 -7.02 -1.75
C LEU A 34 -6.84 -7.23 -3.24
N THR A 35 -7.33 -6.22 -3.95
CA THR A 35 -7.51 -6.25 -5.41
C THR A 35 -6.78 -5.09 -6.04
N ARG A 36 -6.04 -5.36 -7.12
CA ARG A 36 -5.28 -4.35 -7.86
C ARG A 36 -5.46 -4.49 -9.36
N ASN A 37 -5.62 -3.36 -10.03
CA ASN A 37 -5.85 -3.28 -11.46
C ASN A 37 -4.58 -2.82 -12.19
N PHE A 38 -4.06 -3.66 -13.10
CA PHE A 38 -2.87 -3.40 -13.91
C PHE A 38 -3.19 -3.14 -15.39
N ARG A 39 -4.46 -2.87 -15.75
CA ARG A 39 -4.86 -2.65 -17.17
C ARG A 39 -4.17 -1.46 -17.84
N HIS A 40 -3.76 -0.46 -17.06
CA HIS A 40 -3.04 0.71 -17.55
C HIS A 40 -1.65 0.36 -18.09
N ALA A 41 -1.06 -0.76 -17.66
CA ALA A 41 0.23 -1.20 -18.13
C ALA A 41 0.08 -2.11 -19.36
N THR A 42 0.84 -1.81 -20.42
CA THR A 42 0.86 -2.57 -21.67
C THR A 42 1.81 -3.77 -21.56
N LEU A 43 1.53 -4.69 -20.66
CA LEU A 43 2.34 -5.89 -20.43
C LEU A 43 1.48 -7.13 -20.17
N ASP A 44 2.12 -8.29 -20.26
CA ASP A 44 1.46 -9.57 -20.07
C ASP A 44 1.75 -10.07 -18.66
N ILE A 45 0.67 -10.37 -17.93
CA ILE A 45 0.73 -11.00 -16.62
C ILE A 45 0.15 -12.39 -16.78
N ILE A 46 0.98 -13.40 -16.53
CA ILE A 46 0.65 -14.81 -16.77
C ILE A 46 0.77 -15.55 -15.44
N LYS A 47 -0.24 -16.35 -15.13
CA LYS A 47 -0.17 -17.32 -14.05
C LYS A 47 0.58 -18.55 -14.55
N GLU A 48 1.75 -18.82 -13.98
CA GLU A 48 2.52 -20.03 -14.26
C GLU A 48 2.33 -20.99 -13.09
N GLY A 49 1.60 -22.09 -13.30
CA GLY A 49 1.26 -23.01 -12.22
C GLY A 49 0.34 -22.39 -11.16
N ASN A 50 0.38 -22.93 -9.93
CA ASN A 50 -0.54 -22.50 -8.86
C ASN A 50 0.01 -21.38 -7.97
N SER A 51 1.33 -21.29 -7.81
CA SER A 51 1.98 -20.38 -6.87
C SER A 51 2.86 -19.31 -7.53
N THR A 52 3.02 -19.34 -8.86
CA THR A 52 3.93 -18.42 -9.56
C THR A 52 3.19 -17.51 -10.53
N LEU A 53 3.62 -16.26 -10.58
CA LEU A 53 3.08 -15.24 -11.48
C LEU A 53 4.26 -14.59 -12.22
N ARG A 54 4.24 -14.67 -13.54
CA ARG A 54 5.25 -14.09 -14.43
C ARG A 54 4.69 -12.81 -15.04
N VAL A 55 5.47 -11.73 -14.96
CA VAL A 55 5.19 -10.48 -15.65
C VAL A 55 6.20 -10.36 -16.78
N LYS A 56 5.73 -10.25 -18.03
CA LYS A 56 6.60 -10.17 -19.20
C LYS A 56 6.20 -9.08 -20.18
N LYS A 57 7.19 -8.59 -20.92
CA LYS A 57 7.03 -7.62 -22.00
C LYS A 57 7.87 -8.05 -23.19
N TRP A 58 7.25 -8.05 -24.36
CA TRP A 58 7.92 -8.24 -25.65
C TRP A 58 8.40 -6.90 -26.20
N PHE A 59 9.59 -6.89 -26.81
CA PHE A 59 10.16 -5.73 -27.50
C PHE A 59 10.21 -4.45 -26.66
N GLY A 60 10.42 -4.59 -25.35
CA GLY A 60 10.33 -3.50 -24.39
C GLY A 60 11.42 -2.45 -24.54
N VAL A 61 11.05 -1.18 -24.44
CA VAL A 61 12.00 -0.05 -24.31
C VAL A 61 12.32 0.17 -22.83
N SER A 62 13.45 0.80 -22.47
CA SER A 62 13.88 0.98 -21.07
C SER A 62 12.80 1.47 -20.11
N LYS A 63 11.93 2.40 -20.54
CA LYS A 63 10.78 2.88 -19.73
C LYS A 63 9.76 1.77 -19.43
N GLU A 64 9.46 0.93 -20.41
CA GLU A 64 8.52 -0.19 -20.25
C GLU A 64 9.13 -1.30 -19.39
N LEU A 65 10.42 -1.59 -19.56
CA LEU A 65 11.16 -2.56 -18.75
C LEU A 65 11.13 -2.18 -17.26
N ALA A 66 11.20 -0.89 -16.95
CA ALA A 66 11.06 -0.41 -15.57
C ALA A 66 9.68 -0.71 -14.97
N THR A 67 8.61 -0.73 -15.79
CA THR A 67 7.26 -1.00 -15.28
C THR A 67 7.09 -2.44 -14.80
N ILE A 68 7.82 -3.41 -15.35
CA ILE A 68 7.86 -4.80 -14.87
C ILE A 68 8.27 -4.83 -13.39
N ARG A 69 9.37 -4.14 -13.05
CA ARG A 69 9.89 -4.08 -11.68
C ARG A 69 8.91 -3.40 -10.72
N THR A 70 8.23 -2.35 -11.17
CA THR A 70 7.20 -1.66 -10.38
C THR A 70 6.03 -2.57 -10.06
N ILE A 71 5.51 -3.31 -11.05
CA ILE A 71 4.40 -4.24 -10.83
C ILE A 71 4.80 -5.38 -9.91
N ILE A 72 6.01 -5.92 -10.07
CA ILE A 72 6.50 -6.99 -9.20
C ILE A 72 6.65 -6.51 -7.76
N SER A 73 7.15 -5.30 -7.55
CA SER A 73 7.24 -4.69 -6.23
C SER A 73 5.85 -4.47 -5.64
N GLU A 74 4.89 -4.01 -6.44
CA GLU A 74 3.50 -3.86 -6.02
C GLU A 74 2.90 -5.21 -5.57
N ILE A 75 3.09 -6.27 -6.36
CA ILE A 75 2.56 -7.60 -6.02
C ILE A 75 3.20 -8.12 -4.73
N LYS A 76 4.51 -7.94 -4.54
CA LYS A 76 5.20 -8.28 -3.29
C LYS A 76 4.60 -7.53 -2.09
N ASN A 77 4.23 -6.25 -2.27
CA ASN A 77 3.57 -5.47 -1.23
C ASN A 77 2.16 -5.98 -0.93
N LEU A 78 1.38 -6.39 -1.95
CA LEU A 78 0.07 -7.01 -1.74
C LEU A 78 0.18 -8.31 -0.93
N ILE A 79 1.17 -9.16 -1.25
CA ILE A 79 1.43 -10.41 -0.51
C ILE A 79 1.74 -10.09 0.96
N LYS A 80 2.71 -9.18 1.22
CA LYS A 80 3.06 -8.76 2.57
C LYS A 80 1.88 -8.14 3.33
N GLY A 81 1.05 -7.38 2.63
CA GLY A 81 -0.14 -6.74 3.18
C GLY A 81 -1.18 -7.72 3.69
N VAL A 82 -1.46 -8.79 2.94
CA VAL A 82 -2.43 -9.82 3.36
C VAL A 82 -1.87 -10.81 4.37
N THR A 83 -0.54 -10.92 4.53
CA THR A 83 0.09 -11.81 5.51
C THR A 83 0.40 -11.13 6.83
N VAL A 84 1.10 -9.98 6.79
CA VAL A 84 1.63 -9.28 7.96
C VAL A 84 0.90 -7.95 8.19
N GLY A 85 0.58 -7.23 7.11
CA GLY A 85 0.04 -5.87 7.18
C GLY A 85 1.13 -4.79 7.28
N PHE A 86 0.72 -3.52 7.20
CA PHE A 86 1.61 -2.37 7.26
C PHE A 86 1.22 -1.43 8.41
N ARG A 87 2.24 -0.86 9.05
CA ARG A 87 2.09 0.12 10.14
C ARG A 87 3.04 1.27 9.90
N TYR A 88 2.50 2.49 9.84
CA TYR A 88 3.24 3.73 9.87
C TYR A 88 3.19 4.33 11.27
N LYS A 89 4.34 4.80 11.74
CA LYS A 89 4.49 5.48 13.02
C LYS A 89 4.92 6.91 12.72
N MET A 90 4.04 7.86 12.97
CA MET A 90 4.31 9.29 12.82
C MET A 90 4.48 9.91 14.20
N ARG A 91 5.34 10.92 14.30
CA ARG A 91 5.50 11.70 15.52
C ARG A 91 5.34 13.17 15.19
N SER A 92 4.47 13.87 15.89
CA SER A 92 4.38 15.32 15.78
C SER A 92 5.55 15.95 16.53
N VAL A 93 6.25 16.88 15.85
CA VAL A 93 7.40 17.60 16.39
C VAL A 93 7.07 19.09 16.37
N TYR A 94 7.37 19.77 17.48
CA TYR A 94 7.12 21.20 17.63
C TYR A 94 8.11 21.81 18.63
N ALA A 95 8.32 23.13 18.51
CA ALA A 95 9.12 23.90 19.46
C ALA A 95 8.26 24.89 20.26
N HIS A 96 7.49 25.74 19.57
CA HIS A 96 6.69 26.80 20.20
C HIS A 96 5.20 26.47 20.30
N PHE A 97 4.59 25.97 19.22
CA PHE A 97 3.16 25.67 19.18
C PHE A 97 2.91 24.17 19.34
N PRO A 98 2.38 23.68 20.48
CA PRO A 98 2.10 22.27 20.68
C PRO A 98 0.97 21.80 19.75
N ILE A 99 1.25 20.79 18.93
CA ILE A 99 0.30 20.23 17.97
C ILE A 99 -0.56 19.19 18.69
N ASN A 100 -1.88 19.36 18.64
CA ASN A 100 -2.83 18.41 19.23
C ASN A 100 -3.47 17.57 18.13
N ILE A 101 -3.23 16.26 18.17
CA ILE A 101 -3.85 15.29 17.26
C ILE A 101 -4.97 14.56 18.01
N ALA A 102 -6.18 14.61 17.47
CA ALA A 102 -7.34 13.91 18.00
C ALA A 102 -7.94 12.98 16.94
N LEU A 103 -8.46 11.84 17.37
CA LEU A 103 -9.17 10.89 16.53
C LEU A 103 -10.66 11.00 16.82
N GLN A 104 -11.46 11.16 15.77
CA GLN A 104 -12.92 11.20 15.83
C GLN A 104 -13.52 10.11 14.92
N ASP A 105 -14.85 9.95 14.99
CA ASP A 105 -15.62 9.01 14.16
C ASP A 105 -15.05 7.58 14.13
N LYS A 106 -14.94 6.98 15.32
CA LYS A 106 -14.39 5.62 15.51
C LYS A 106 -13.02 5.44 14.84
N ASN A 107 -12.14 6.42 15.03
CA ASN A 107 -10.78 6.46 14.48
C ASN A 107 -10.69 6.55 12.95
N SER A 108 -11.74 7.03 12.29
CA SER A 108 -11.74 7.26 10.83
C SER A 108 -11.42 8.69 10.46
N LEU A 109 -11.54 9.66 11.38
CA LEU A 109 -11.24 11.06 11.13
C LEU A 109 -10.09 11.53 12.04
N VAL A 110 -9.00 12.00 11.43
CA VAL A 110 -7.87 12.61 12.14
C VAL A 110 -8.05 14.13 12.14
N GLU A 111 -8.14 14.72 13.32
CA GLU A 111 -8.14 16.17 13.50
C GLU A 111 -6.79 16.64 14.02
N ILE A 112 -6.17 17.60 13.31
CA ILE A 112 -4.94 18.27 13.71
C ILE A 112 -5.31 19.70 14.10
N ARG A 113 -5.00 20.07 15.34
CA ARG A 113 -5.25 21.39 15.92
C ARG A 113 -3.95 22.08 16.27
N ASN A 114 -3.97 23.41 16.27
CA ASN A 114 -2.85 24.27 16.66
C ASN A 114 -1.57 24.05 15.82
N PHE A 115 -1.73 23.64 14.56
CA PHE A 115 -0.61 23.56 13.63
C PHE A 115 -0.12 24.97 13.33
N LEU A 116 1.13 25.29 13.68
CA LEU A 116 1.73 26.63 13.56
C LEU A 116 0.90 27.77 14.22
N GLY A 117 0.10 27.46 15.25
CA GLY A 117 -0.75 28.46 15.91
C GLY A 117 -2.04 28.82 15.14
N GLU A 118 -2.36 28.09 14.07
CA GLU A 118 -3.60 28.28 13.31
C GLU A 118 -4.83 27.94 14.17
N LYS A 119 -5.89 28.77 14.05
CA LYS A 119 -7.21 28.49 14.63
C LYS A 119 -8.02 27.46 13.81
N ILE A 120 -7.60 27.20 12.57
CA ILE A 120 -8.28 26.27 11.67
C ILE A 120 -7.98 24.83 12.10
N ILE A 121 -9.00 23.99 12.16
CA ILE A 121 -8.86 22.56 12.43
C ILE A 121 -8.67 21.85 11.09
N ARG A 122 -7.52 21.21 10.91
CA ARG A 122 -7.26 20.40 9.71
C ARG A 122 -7.81 19.00 9.94
N ARG A 123 -8.61 18.52 9.00
CA ARG A 123 -9.31 17.24 9.09
C ARG A 123 -8.90 16.33 7.95
N VAL A 124 -8.55 15.09 8.26
CA VAL A 124 -8.21 14.06 7.27
C VAL A 124 -9.08 12.83 7.51
N GLN A 125 -9.91 12.51 6.53
CA GLN A 125 -10.73 11.30 6.56
C GLN A 125 -9.90 10.12 6.05
N LEU A 126 -9.78 9.08 6.87
CA LEU A 126 -9.14 7.82 6.50
C LEU A 126 -10.06 6.97 5.63
N PRO A 127 -9.49 6.23 4.66
CA PRO A 127 -10.26 5.33 3.81
C PRO A 127 -10.62 4.05 4.56
N ALA A 128 -11.61 3.32 4.04
CA ALA A 128 -11.97 2.02 4.60
C ALA A 128 -10.79 1.03 4.60
N GLY A 129 -10.62 0.32 5.71
CA GLY A 129 -9.53 -0.65 5.90
C GLY A 129 -8.21 -0.05 6.38
N VAL A 130 -8.15 1.27 6.61
CA VAL A 130 -7.05 1.94 7.32
C VAL A 130 -7.58 2.45 8.65
N THR A 131 -6.87 2.14 9.73
CA THR A 131 -7.22 2.55 11.09
C THR A 131 -6.07 3.32 11.70
N ALA A 132 -6.36 4.44 12.35
CA ALA A 132 -5.36 5.18 13.13
C ALA A 132 -5.63 5.04 14.63
N TYR A 133 -4.58 5.10 15.44
CA TYR A 133 -4.71 5.19 16.89
C TYR A 133 -3.49 5.90 17.50
N MET A 134 -3.68 6.54 18.64
CA MET A 134 -2.58 7.18 19.37
C MET A 134 -1.78 6.11 20.13
N SER A 135 -0.45 6.20 20.08
CA SER A 135 0.44 5.26 20.77
C SER A 135 0.30 5.41 22.29
N PRO A 136 0.02 4.34 23.05
CA PRO A 136 0.02 4.41 24.52
C PRO A 136 1.43 4.48 25.10
N LYS A 137 2.46 4.13 24.32
CA LYS A 137 3.85 4.01 24.77
C LYS A 137 4.64 5.30 24.59
N GLN A 138 4.32 6.08 23.57
CA GLN A 138 5.05 7.29 23.20
C GLN A 138 4.06 8.44 23.07
N LYS A 139 4.31 9.52 23.81
CA LYS A 139 3.54 10.76 23.65
C LYS A 139 3.73 11.30 22.22
N ASP A 140 2.65 11.87 21.68
CA ASP A 140 2.64 12.57 20.38
C ASP A 140 2.98 11.68 19.17
N GLU A 141 2.82 10.36 19.32
CA GLU A 141 2.97 9.38 18.25
C GLU A 141 1.58 8.90 17.75
N LEU A 142 1.33 9.08 16.45
CA LEU A 142 0.17 8.58 15.74
C LEU A 142 0.56 7.33 14.96
N ILE A 143 -0.16 6.23 15.16
CA ILE A 143 0.06 4.98 14.46
C ILE A 143 -1.07 4.77 13.45
N VAL A 144 -0.72 4.56 12.19
CA VAL A 144 -1.67 4.25 11.11
C VAL A 144 -1.40 2.84 10.62
N GLU A 145 -2.43 2.01 10.62
CA GLU A 145 -2.37 0.59 10.25
C GLU A 145 -3.34 0.26 9.12
N GLY A 146 -2.95 -0.70 8.28
CA GLY A 146 -3.82 -1.24 7.26
C GLY A 146 -3.15 -2.34 6.46
N ASN A 147 -3.91 -2.96 5.57
CA ASN A 147 -3.40 -4.05 4.73
C ASN A 147 -2.81 -3.54 3.38
N ASP A 148 -3.32 -2.45 2.82
CA ASP A 148 -2.80 -1.87 1.57
C ASP A 148 -1.73 -0.80 1.87
N LEU A 149 -0.47 -1.08 1.50
CA LEU A 149 0.65 -0.16 1.69
C LEU A 149 0.39 1.22 1.05
N LYS A 150 -0.27 1.28 -0.12
CA LYS A 150 -0.49 2.55 -0.80
C LYS A 150 -1.49 3.42 -0.07
N LEU A 151 -2.55 2.81 0.48
CA LEU A 151 -3.49 3.55 1.30
C LEU A 151 -2.82 3.97 2.61
N VAL A 152 -2.16 3.05 3.31
CA VAL A 152 -1.50 3.39 4.58
C VAL A 152 -0.45 4.50 4.39
N SER A 153 0.37 4.44 3.33
CA SER A 153 1.39 5.46 3.05
C SER A 153 0.85 6.76 2.47
N GLN A 154 -0.38 6.79 1.95
CA GLN A 154 -1.01 8.03 1.48
C GLN A 154 -1.61 8.81 2.65
N TYR A 155 -2.02 8.11 3.70
CA TYR A 155 -2.74 8.68 4.86
C TYR A 155 -1.91 8.68 6.16
N GLY A 156 -0.71 8.12 6.14
CA GLY A 156 0.29 8.22 7.21
C GLY A 156 1.60 8.74 6.67
#